data_AF-A0A9D6PQN5-F1
#
_entry.id   AF-A0A9D6PQN5-F1
#
_cell.length_a   1.000
_cell.length_b   1.000
_cell.length_c   1.000
_cell.angle_alpha   90.00
_cell.angle_beta   90.00
_cell.angle_gamma   90.00
#
_symmetry.space_group_name_H-M   'P 1'
#
loop_
_entity.id
_entity.type
_entity.pdbx_description
1 polymer ?
#
loop_
_entity_poly.entity_id
_entity_poly.type
_entity_poly.pdbx_seq_one_letter_code
_entity_poly.pdbx_strand_id
1 'polypeptide(L)'
;MAGCATAPKGEVAIRPSPQRQATHQVVGESIVASLEGAGVTVRWLSAPALEQFYAARPGLVYPWPREVSKAARPTVFLLRVRNQTRDEVQFDPTLAALV
;
A
#
# COMPACT_ATOMS: atom_id res chain seq x y z
N MET A 1 2.38 24.84 -60.82
CA MET A 1 3.45 24.38 -59.90
C MET A 1 3.03 24.76 -58.49
N ALA A 2 2.48 23.81 -57.72
CA ALA A 2 2.10 24.03 -56.33
C ALA A 2 3.08 23.23 -55.46
N GLY A 3 3.89 23.94 -54.66
CA GLY A 3 4.84 23.33 -53.73
C GLY A 3 4.11 22.90 -52.46
N CYS A 4 4.07 21.59 -52.20
CA CYS A 4 3.64 21.07 -50.90
C CYS A 4 4.77 21.28 -49.88
N ALA A 5 4.52 22.16 -48.92
CA ALA A 5 5.37 22.30 -47.74
C ALA A 5 5.34 20.99 -46.93
N THR A 6 6.51 20.42 -46.70
CA THR A 6 6.69 19.23 -45.84
C THR A 6 6.79 19.71 -44.39
N ALA A 7 5.88 19.26 -43.51
CA ALA A 7 5.96 19.54 -42.08
C ALA A 7 7.19 18.83 -41.46
N PRO A 8 7.95 19.45 -40.55
CA PRO A 8 9.07 18.78 -39.92
C PRO A 8 8.57 17.64 -39.03
N LYS A 9 9.19 16.47 -39.15
CA LYS A 9 9.04 15.36 -38.21
C LYS A 9 9.49 15.88 -36.84
N GLY A 10 8.52 16.24 -36.01
CA GLY A 10 8.75 16.59 -34.62
C GLY A 10 9.47 15.43 -33.95
N GLU A 11 10.67 15.72 -33.49
CA GLU A 11 11.47 14.84 -32.65
C GLU A 11 10.61 14.43 -31.45
N VAL A 12 10.26 13.15 -31.39
CA VAL A 12 9.54 12.60 -30.23
C VAL A 12 10.55 12.52 -29.09
N ALA A 13 10.74 13.66 -28.43
CA ALA A 13 11.47 13.72 -27.18
C ALA A 13 10.66 12.92 -26.15
N ILE A 14 11.04 11.66 -25.93
CA ILE A 14 10.55 10.84 -24.84
C ILE A 14 11.03 11.51 -23.55
N ARG A 15 10.20 12.40 -23.01
CA ARG A 15 10.44 12.98 -21.70
C ARG A 15 9.99 11.95 -20.67
N PRO A 16 10.79 11.64 -19.64
CA PRO A 16 10.29 10.85 -18.53
C PRO A 16 9.04 11.56 -17.99
N SER A 17 7.93 10.82 -17.95
CA SER A 17 6.72 11.30 -17.30
C SER A 17 7.07 11.64 -15.84
N PRO A 18 6.44 12.68 -15.25
CA PRO A 18 6.61 12.95 -13.83
C PRO A 18 6.30 11.66 -13.09
N GLN A 19 7.28 11.15 -12.35
CA GLN A 19 7.11 9.99 -11.50
C GLN A 19 5.95 10.32 -10.56
N ARG A 20 4.75 9.76 -10.82
CA ARG A 20 3.59 10.00 -9.96
C ARG A 20 3.92 9.36 -8.63
N GLN A 21 4.28 10.18 -7.65
CA GLN A 21 4.41 9.73 -6.28
C GLN A 21 3.14 8.98 -5.89
N ALA A 22 3.29 7.89 -5.14
CA ALA A 22 2.15 7.15 -4.61
C ALA A 22 1.22 8.14 -3.88
N THR A 23 0.04 8.37 -4.44
CA THR A 23 -0.98 9.21 -3.81
C THR A 23 -1.44 8.46 -2.58
N HIS A 24 -1.03 8.96 -1.42
CA HIS A 24 -1.55 8.49 -0.15
C HIS A 24 -2.44 9.56 0.46
N GLN A 25 -3.51 9.11 1.11
CA GLN A 25 -4.42 9.95 1.87
C GLN A 25 -4.54 9.38 3.28
N VAL A 26 -4.47 10.26 4.27
CA VAL A 26 -4.79 9.91 5.66
C VAL A 26 -6.30 10.09 5.83
N VAL A 27 -6.99 9.00 6.18
CA VAL A 27 -8.44 8.96 6.41
C VAL A 27 -8.69 8.43 7.82
N GLY A 28 -8.98 9.33 8.75
CA GLY A 28 -9.01 9.02 10.18
C GLY A 28 -7.66 8.45 10.63
N GLU A 29 -7.69 7.26 11.25
CA GLU A 29 -6.48 6.54 11.72
C GLU A 29 -5.84 5.63 10.65
N SER A 30 -6.22 5.78 9.38
CA SER A 30 -5.76 4.92 8.28
C SER A 30 -5.01 5.71 7.22
N ILE A 31 -3.95 5.11 6.67
CA ILE A 31 -3.26 5.61 5.47
C ILE A 31 -3.73 4.75 4.30
N VAL A 32 -4.28 5.39 3.27
CA VAL A 32 -4.73 4.73 2.04
C VAL A 32 -3.80 5.16 0.93
N ALA A 33 -3.13 4.21 0.28
CA ALA A 33 -2.28 4.46 -0.88
C ALA A 33 -2.80 3.70 -2.10
N SER A 34 -2.69 4.32 -3.26
CA SER A 34 -2.86 3.62 -4.54
C SER A 34 -1.48 3.35 -5.13
N LEU A 35 -1.17 2.08 -5.33
CA LEU A 35 -0.05 1.60 -6.11
C LEU A 35 -0.57 1.18 -7.48
N GLU A 36 0.30 1.07 -8.48
CA GLU A 36 -0.12 0.60 -9.82
C GLU A 36 -0.78 -0.78 -9.71
N GLY A 37 -2.10 -0.79 -9.88
CA GLY A 37 -2.92 -1.99 -9.83
C GLY A 37 -3.34 -2.51 -8.45
N ALA A 38 -2.90 -1.88 -7.36
CA ALA A 38 -3.28 -2.28 -6.00
C ALA A 38 -3.63 -1.10 -5.10
N GLY A 39 -4.75 -1.20 -4.40
CA GLY A 39 -5.08 -0.32 -3.29
C GLY A 39 -4.52 -0.89 -1.99
N VAL A 40 -3.77 -0.09 -1.25
CA VAL A 40 -3.20 -0.45 0.05
C VAL A 40 -3.84 0.41 1.13
N THR A 41 -4.24 -0.21 2.23
CA THR A 41 -4.67 0.50 3.44
C THR A 41 -3.87 0.02 4.62
N VAL A 42 -3.24 0.95 5.33
CA VAL A 42 -2.52 0.72 6.58
C VAL A 42 -3.35 1.33 7.69
N ARG A 43 -3.58 0.58 8.78
CA ARG A 43 -4.26 1.11 9.97
C ARG A 43 -3.54 0.64 11.22
N TRP A 44 -3.22 1.58 12.11
CA TRP A 44 -2.68 1.26 13.43
C TRP A 44 -3.69 0.47 14.26
N LEU A 45 -3.21 -0.53 14.99
CA LEU A 45 -4.03 -1.28 15.93
C LEU A 45 -3.63 -0.90 17.36
N SER A 46 -4.58 -0.32 18.08
CA SER A 46 -4.48 -0.23 19.54
C SER A 46 -4.50 -1.63 20.14
N ALA A 47 -3.98 -1.78 21.36
CA ALA A 47 -3.96 -3.08 22.00
C ALA A 47 -5.34 -3.71 22.21
N PRO A 48 -6.39 -2.97 22.64
CA PRO A 48 -7.74 -3.54 22.69
C PRO A 48 -8.23 -4.00 21.32
N ALA A 49 -7.95 -3.24 20.26
CA ALA A 49 -8.32 -3.61 18.89
C ALA A 49 -7.57 -4.86 18.41
N LEU A 50 -6.32 -5.02 18.82
CA LEU A 50 -5.51 -6.20 18.52
C LEU A 50 -6.05 -7.45 19.23
N GLU A 51 -6.37 -7.35 20.52
CA GLU A 51 -6.99 -8.45 21.28
C GLU A 51 -8.33 -8.87 20.66
N GLN A 52 -9.18 -7.89 20.33
CA GLN A 52 -10.44 -8.13 19.63
C GLN A 52 -10.24 -8.76 18.24
N PHE A 53 -9.20 -8.35 17.51
CA PHE A 53 -8.89 -8.87 16.19
C PHE A 53 -8.64 -10.39 16.23
N TYR A 54 -7.83 -10.87 17.19
CA TYR A 54 -7.56 -12.28 17.36
C TYR A 54 -8.75 -13.03 17.97
N ALA A 55 -9.44 -12.44 18.95
CA ALA A 55 -10.62 -13.05 19.56
C ALA A 55 -11.76 -13.31 18.55
N ALA A 56 -11.92 -12.44 17.55
CA ALA A 56 -12.95 -12.57 16.51
C ALA A 56 -12.59 -13.58 15.40
N ARG A 57 -11.40 -14.18 15.41
CA ARG A 57 -10.92 -15.05 14.33
C ARG A 57 -10.53 -16.43 14.86
N PRO A 58 -11.47 -17.40 14.88
CA PRO A 58 -11.16 -18.75 15.31
C PRO A 58 -10.08 -19.36 14.40
N GLY A 59 -9.04 -19.92 15.02
CA GLY A 59 -7.90 -20.52 14.32
C GLY A 59 -6.65 -19.63 14.23
N LEU A 60 -6.74 -18.34 14.57
CA LEU A 60 -5.57 -17.47 14.69
C LEU A 60 -5.05 -17.46 16.13
N VAL A 61 -3.76 -17.74 16.31
CA VAL A 61 -3.09 -17.72 17.61
C VAL A 61 -2.48 -16.34 17.84
N TYR A 62 -2.74 -15.74 19.00
CA TYR A 62 -2.13 -14.48 19.40
C TYR A 62 -0.61 -14.69 19.59
N PRO A 63 0.26 -14.02 18.81
CA PRO A 63 1.67 -14.39 18.72
C PRO A 63 2.53 -13.83 19.87
N TRP A 64 2.01 -12.90 20.67
CA TRP A 64 2.78 -12.27 21.74
C TRP A 64 2.43 -12.87 23.11
N PRO A 65 3.42 -13.40 23.86
CA PRO A 65 3.21 -13.74 25.27
C PRO A 65 2.74 -12.51 26.07
N ARG A 66 1.92 -12.73 27.11
CA ARG A 66 1.37 -11.64 27.93
C ARG A 66 2.46 -10.83 28.64
N GLU A 67 3.60 -11.45 28.87
CA GLU A 67 4.77 -10.86 29.53
C GLU A 67 5.48 -9.89 28.60
N VAL A 68 5.66 -10.28 27.33
CA VAL A 68 6.27 -9.44 26.27
C VAL A 68 5.40 -8.24 25.96
N SER A 69 4.08 -8.43 25.89
CA SER A 69 3.13 -7.34 25.59
C SER A 69 3.06 -6.26 26.68
N LYS A 70 3.54 -6.54 27.90
CA LYS A 70 3.62 -5.59 29.03
C LYS A 70 4.96 -4.87 29.10
N ALA A 71 6.07 -5.56 28.79
CA ALA A 71 7.42 -5.01 28.93
C ALA A 71 7.81 -4.11 27.74
N ALA A 72 7.47 -4.52 26.52
CA ALA A 72 7.77 -3.77 25.29
C ALA A 72 6.69 -4.11 24.26
N ARG A 73 5.59 -3.35 24.30
CA ARG A 73 4.46 -3.61 23.42
C ARG A 73 4.83 -3.26 21.97
N PRO A 74 4.76 -4.21 21.02
CA PRO A 74 5.07 -3.92 19.63
C PRO A 74 4.04 -2.96 19.05
N THR A 75 4.49 -2.07 18.18
CA THR A 75 3.58 -1.28 17.36
C THR A 75 3.01 -2.17 16.27
N VAL A 76 1.71 -2.43 16.31
CA VAL A 76 1.04 -3.32 15.37
C VAL A 76 0.16 -2.51 14.42
N PHE A 77 0.18 -2.89 13.15
CA PHE A 77 -0.66 -2.32 12.11
C PHE A 77 -1.33 -3.43 11.31
N LEU A 78 -2.49 -3.11 10.75
CA LEU A 78 -3.19 -3.95 9.79
C LEU A 78 -2.89 -3.42 8.39
N LEU A 79 -2.40 -4.29 7.52
CA LEU A 79 -2.27 -4.02 6.10
C LEU A 79 -3.41 -4.72 5.35
N ARG A 80 -4.18 -3.96 4.56
CA ARG A 80 -5.14 -4.49 3.61
C ARG A 80 -4.65 -4.19 2.20
N VAL A 81 -4.42 -5.25 1.42
CA VAL A 81 -4.08 -5.17 0.00
C VAL A 81 -5.31 -5.55 -0.80
N ARG A 82 -5.74 -4.69 -1.72
CA ARG A 82 -6.85 -4.93 -2.64
C ARG A 82 -6.32 -4.86 -4.06
N ASN A 83 -6.36 -5.99 -4.78
CA ASN A 83 -6.13 -5.99 -6.21
C ASN A 83 -7.24 -5.17 -6.91
N GLN A 84 -6.83 -4.20 -7.73
CA GLN A 84 -7.72 -3.34 -8.50
C GLN A 84 -7.69 -3.66 -10.00
N THR A 85 -6.95 -4.69 -10.39
CA THR A 85 -6.80 -5.14 -11.78
C THR A 85 -7.38 -6.54 -11.96
N ARG A 86 -7.35 -7.02 -13.21
CA ARG A 86 -7.67 -8.41 -13.55
C ARG A 86 -6.47 -9.33 -13.42
N ASP A 87 -5.27 -8.76 -13.45
CA ASP A 87 -4.03 -9.52 -13.38
C ASP A 87 -3.71 -9.89 -11.94
N GLU A 88 -2.95 -10.96 -11.76
CA GLU A 88 -2.52 -11.38 -10.42
C GLU A 88 -1.53 -10.36 -9.83
N VAL A 89 -1.75 -9.98 -8.58
CA VAL A 89 -0.84 -9.11 -7.83
C VAL A 89 -0.09 -9.97 -6.81
N GLN A 90 1.24 -10.01 -6.94
CA GLN A 90 2.10 -10.64 -5.95
C GLN A 90 2.34 -9.69 -4.78
N PHE A 91 2.16 -10.20 -3.56
CA PHE A 91 2.42 -9.45 -2.33
C PHE A 91 3.32 -10.26 -1.42
N ASP A 92 4.50 -9.71 -1.13
CA ASP A 92 5.44 -10.25 -0.15
C ASP A 92 5.30 -9.48 1.18
N PRO A 93 4.75 -10.11 2.24
CA PRO A 93 4.60 -9.46 3.54
C PRO A 93 5.93 -9.11 4.21
N THR A 94 7.04 -9.74 3.82
CA THR A 94 8.36 -9.47 4.41
C THR A 94 8.93 -8.12 3.97
N LEU A 95 8.42 -7.55 2.88
CA LEU A 95 8.79 -6.22 2.39
C LEU A 95 8.04 -5.09 3.12
N ALA A 96 7.04 -5.41 3.94
CA ALA A 96 6.29 -4.42 4.71
C ALA A 96 7.07 -4.00 5.98
N ALA A 97 7.69 -2.82 5.94
CA ALA A 97 8.37 -2.23 7.08
C ALA A 97 7.72 -0.92 7.52
N LEU A 98 7.64 -0.73 8.84
CA LEU A 98 7.43 0.59 9.44
C LEU A 98 8.80 1.22 9.62
N VAL A 99 9.08 2.28 8.85
CA VAL A 99 10.31 3.09 8.92
C VAL A 99 10.04 4.46 9.51
#